data_AF-A0A521VVF4-F1
#
_entry.id   AF-A0A521VVF4-F1
#
_cell.length_a   1.000
_cell.length_b   1.000
_cell.length_c   1.000
_cell.angle_alpha   90.00
_cell.angle_beta   90.00
_cell.angle_gamma   90.00
#
_symmetry.space_group_name_H-M   'P 1'
#
loop_
_entity.id
_entity.type
_entity.pdbx_description
1 polymer ?
#
loop_
_entity_poly.entity_id
_entity_poly.type
_entity_poly.pdbx_seq_one_letter_code
_entity_poly.pdbx_strand_id
1 'polypeptide(L)' 'MRSARWFVIAAAVVAADRVTKLIVLQSFAPGEVLAVTGFFNLVLVFNKGAAFSLLAAAPGWQTPLFA' A
#
# COMPACT_ATOMS: atom_id res chain seq x y z
N MET A 1 21.55 -21.88 5.03
CA MET A 1 20.43 -21.93 6.02
C MET A 1 20.16 -20.59 6.74
N ARG A 2 21.08 -19.62 6.80
CA ARG A 2 20.86 -18.32 7.47
C ARG A 2 19.79 -17.44 6.77
N SER A 3 19.68 -17.53 5.45
CA SER A 3 18.73 -16.75 4.64
C SER A 3 17.27 -17.20 4.74
N ALA A 4 17.01 -18.46 5.15
CA ALA A 4 15.64 -18.99 5.23
C ALA A 4 14.78 -18.23 6.25
N ARG A 5 15.37 -17.80 7.36
CA ARG A 5 14.68 -16.97 8.36
C ARG A 5 14.25 -15.62 7.77
N TRP A 6 15.09 -15.03 6.93
CA TRP A 6 14.76 -13.78 6.25
C TRP A 6 13.64 -13.94 5.23
N PHE A 7 13.58 -15.06 4.52
CA PHE A 7 12.46 -15.36 3.62
C PHE A 7 11.14 -15.55 4.38
N VAL A 8 11.16 -16.21 5.54
CA VAL A 8 9.96 -16.34 6.39
C VAL A 8 9.49 -14.98 6.87
N ILE A 9 10.39 -14.11 7.31
CA ILE A 9 10.05 -12.74 7.72
C ILE A 9 9.47 -11.96 6.53
N ALA A 10 10.09 -12.03 5.36
CA ALA A 10 9.59 -11.36 4.17
C ALA A 10 8.18 -11.85 3.77
N ALA A 11 7.95 -13.17 3.81
CA ALA A 11 6.65 -13.76 3.54
C ALA A 11 5.59 -13.28 4.56
N ALA A 12 5.94 -13.21 5.85
CA ALA A 12 5.04 -12.71 6.88
C ALA A 12 4.69 -11.23 6.67
N VAL A 13 5.67 -10.39 6.29
CA VAL A 13 5.44 -8.97 5.97
C VAL A 13 4.50 -8.83 4.77
N VAL A 14 4.73 -9.59 3.69
CA VAL A 14 3.86 -9.56 2.50
C VAL A 14 2.44 -10.04 2.83
N ALA A 15 2.31 -11.10 3.64
CA ALA A 15 1.01 -11.59 4.08
C ALA A 15 0.26 -10.53 4.91
N ALA A 16 0.94 -9.89 5.87
CA ALA A 16 0.38 -8.83 6.69
C ALA A 16 -0.05 -7.61 5.84
N ASP A 17 0.77 -7.20 4.86
CA ASP A 17 0.42 -6.12 3.93
C ASP A 17 -0.86 -6.44 3.14
N ARG A 18 -0.96 -7.66 2.59
CA ARG A 18 -2.13 -8.07 1.80
C ARG A 18 -3.39 -8.16 2.64
N VAL A 19 -3.31 -8.76 3.83
CA VAL A 19 -4.45 -8.89 4.74
C VAL A 19 -4.95 -7.51 5.20
N THR A 20 -4.04 -6.63 5.61
CA THR A 20 -4.44 -5.28 6.07
C THR A 20 -5.09 -4.47 4.94
N LYS A 21 -4.56 -4.53 3.70
CA LYS A 21 -5.19 -3.89 2.54
C LYS A 21 -6.58 -4.45 2.23
N LEU A 22 -6.77 -5.77 2.30
CA LEU A 22 -8.07 -6.39 2.09
C LEU A 22 -9.10 -5.92 3.13
N ILE A 23 -8.70 -5.86 4.40
CA ILE A 23 -9.56 -5.36 5.47
C ILE A 23 -9.98 -3.91 5.19
N VAL A 24 -9.04 -3.03 4.82
CA VAL A 24 -9.35 -1.62 4.53
C VAL A 24 -10.27 -1.50 3.30
N LEU A 25 -10.02 -2.27 2.23
CA LEU A 25 -10.85 -2.26 1.02
C LEU A 25 -12.30 -2.69 1.29
N GLN A 26 -12.52 -3.58 2.26
CA GLN A 26 -13.85 -4.06 2.63
C GLN A 26 -14.54 -3.16 3.66
N SER A 27 -13.80 -2.34 4.39
CA SER A 27 -14.32 -1.59 5.54
C SER A 27 -14.50 -0.10 5.28
N PHE A 28 -13.86 0.47 4.24
CA PHE A 28 -13.86 1.90 3.98
C PHE A 28 -14.37 2.22 2.57
N ALA A 29 -15.10 3.32 2.43
CA ALA A 29 -15.27 4.00 1.16
C ALA A 29 -13.98 4.77 0.78
N PRO A 30 -13.68 4.94 -0.51
CA PRO A 30 -12.52 5.74 -0.93
C PRO A 30 -12.59 7.18 -0.39
N GLY A 31 -11.53 7.63 0.29
CA GLY A 31 -11.45 8.95 0.93
C GLY A 31 -12.12 9.06 2.30
N GLU A 32 -12.76 7.99 2.79
CA GLU A 32 -13.29 7.94 4.16
C GLU A 32 -12.16 8.05 5.19
N VAL A 33 -12.37 8.87 6.22
CA VAL A 33 -11.37 9.14 7.26
C VAL A 33 -11.85 8.58 8.60
N LEU A 34 -11.09 7.63 9.15
CA LEU A 34 -11.23 7.17 10.52
C LEU A 34 -10.11 7.78 11.38
N ALA A 35 -10.48 8.68 12.30
CA ALA A 35 -9.56 9.19 13.30
C ALA A 35 -9.32 8.14 14.40
N VAL A 36 -8.09 7.63 14.48
CA VAL A 36 -7.71 6.62 15.47
C VAL A 36 -7.13 7.30 16.72
N THR A 37 -6.37 8.37 16.54
CA THR A 37 -5.86 9.23 17.62
C THR A 37 -5.90 10.70 17.18
N GLY A 38 -5.54 11.63 18.07
CA GLY A 38 -5.50 13.06 17.75
C GLY A 38 -4.52 13.48 16.63
N PHE A 39 -3.60 12.60 16.22
CA PHE A 39 -2.63 12.87 15.15
C PHE A 39 -2.58 11.79 14.06
N PHE A 40 -3.35 10.71 14.18
CA PHE A 40 -3.29 9.56 13.27
C PHE A 40 -4.68 9.19 12.75
N ASN A 41 -4.79 9.20 11.43
CA ASN A 41 -6.00 8.83 10.69
C ASN A 41 -5.71 7.64 9.78
N LEU A 42 -6.71 6.77 9.62
CA LEU A 42 -6.76 5.76 8.57
C LEU A 42 -7.65 6.27 7.43
N VAL A 43 -7.14 6.21 6.21
CA VAL A 43 -7.84 6.67 5.00
C VAL A 43 -7.56 5.70 3.86
N LEU A 44 -8.61 5.24 3.18
CA LEU A 44 -8.46 4.47 1.95
C LEU A 44 -8.15 5.41 0.77
N VAL A 45 -6.93 5.34 0.25
CA VAL A 45 -6.49 6.09 -0.93
C VAL A 45 -5.77 5.17 -1.91
N PHE A 46 -6.09 5.32 -3.20
CA PHE A 46 -5.41 4.61 -4.29
C PHE A 46 -4.27 5.47 -4.85
N ASN A 47 -3.03 5.12 -4.52
CA ASN A 47 -1.87 5.82 -5.04
C ASN A 47 -1.54 5.34 -6.47
N LYS A 48 -1.73 6.21 -7.46
CA LYS A 48 -1.38 5.95 -8.88
C LYS A 48 0.07 6.33 -9.23
N GLY A 49 0.92 6.61 -8.24
CA GLY A 49 2.28 7.11 -8.44
C GLY A 49 2.36 8.64 -8.53
N ALA A 50 1.48 9.37 -7.83
CA ALA A 50 1.34 10.83 -7.95
C ALA A 50 2.58 11.63 -7.49
N ALA A 51 3.48 11.03 -6.72
CA ALA A 51 4.74 11.66 -6.31
C ALA A 51 5.71 11.91 -7.49
N PHE A 52 5.51 11.27 -8.64
CA PHE A 52 6.37 11.40 -9.82
C PHE A 52 5.75 12.32 -10.89
N SER A 53 5.40 13.55 -10.52
CA SER A 53 4.81 14.54 -11.45
C SER A 53 5.61 14.74 -12.74
N LEU A 54 6.91 14.43 -12.74
CA LEU A 54 7.81 14.46 -13.89
C LEU A 54 7.34 13.55 -15.05
N LEU A 55 6.65 12.45 -14.76
CA LEU A 55 6.15 11.50 -15.76
C LEU A 55 4.61 11.43 -15.78
N ALA A 56 3.91 12.37 -15.14
CA ALA A 56 2.45 12.36 -15.07
C ALA A 56 1.78 12.48 -16.45
N ALA A 57 2.45 13.12 -17.42
CA ALA A 57 1.97 13.26 -18.80
C ALA A 57 2.13 11.99 -19.66
N ALA A 58 2.90 10.99 -19.19
CA ALA A 58 3.01 9.68 -19.81
C ALA A 58 2.22 8.67 -18.96
N PRO A 59 0.97 8.32 -19.28
CA PRO A 59 0.25 7.31 -18.51
C PRO A 59 0.82 5.90 -18.74
N GLY A 60 0.90 5.07 -17.71
CA GLY A 60 1.12 3.62 -17.85
C GLY A 60 2.55 3.12 -17.63
N TRP A 61 3.55 3.98 -17.40
CA TRP A 61 4.92 3.55 -17.03
C TRP A 61 5.01 3.04 -15.59
N GLN A 62 4.07 3.41 -14.72
CA GLN A 62 4.09 3.06 -13.30
C GLN A 62 3.98 1.55 -13.11
N THR A 63 3.17 0.86 -13.92
CA THR A 63 2.98 -0.59 -13.84
C THR A 63 4.25 -1.37 -14.17
N PRO A 64 4.93 -1.20 -15.32
CA PRO A 64 6.16 -1.95 -15.57
C PRO A 64 7.34 -1.54 -14.66
N LEU A 65 7.34 -0.34 -14.07
CA LEU A 65 8.45 0.11 -13.22
C LEU A 65 8.26 -0.23 -11.72
N PHE A 66 7.03 -0.33 -11.23
CA PHE A 66 6.73 -0.50 -9.80
C PHE A 66 5.83 -1.69 -9.45
N ALA A 67 5.18 -2.35 -10.42
CA ALA A 67 4.38 -3.56 -10.18
C ALA A 67 5.26 -4.82 -10.30
#